data_AF-A0A954ALP4-F1
#
_entry.id   AF-A0A954ALP4-F1
#
_cell.length_a   1.000
_cell.length_b   1.000
_cell.length_c   1.000
_cell.angle_alpha   90.00
_cell.angle_beta   90.00
_cell.angle_gamma   90.00
#
_symmetry.space_group_name_H-M   'P 1'
#
loop_
_entity.id
_entity.type
_entity.pdbx_description
1 polymer ?
#
loop_
_entity_poly.entity_id
_entity_poly.type
_entity_poly.pdbx_seq_one_letter_code
_entity_poly.pdbx_strand_id
1 'polypeptide(L)'
;MENLDVLASLEAKSRTTTVEALAKRGKKSVRVIRAADVALMVQEAVERAIEISGLISPEAIEEVKAQANIEFDRLKTERAEEQRRIDEIESRSIELESTIEQQTQQLEARTSELEEARHRLAQALAKQSEIDPEEVEGLRQENAQLQDARTELEQEITSMREQLGLFETQAMELRIQSEAFEELRAEHRLQLGRLEQSEVERAGIADQLEAAERASGELSTRVEALMTQVQSLQTELTAAKAQPAAAPAPAADSTQALLMMRLMDEIQALKQGGAAPAPQPAPAPVAAAADTSSLEDKLAKIVGSLDQKIEKMGKKMGVSSAVDTEVDFKSLVNRAVDDSQGLESNIDNVEVEKRAGAGIAANLARIKKLKGGG
;
A
#
# COMPACT_ATOMS: atom_id res chain seq x y z
N MET A 1 53.04 13.39 -77.41
CA MET A 1 52.80 12.33 -78.42
C MET A 1 51.69 11.48 -77.86
N GLU A 2 50.55 11.40 -78.55
CA GLU A 2 49.44 10.55 -78.12
C GLU A 2 49.88 9.09 -78.21
N ASN A 3 50.01 8.41 -77.07
CA ASN A 3 50.24 6.97 -77.04
C ASN A 3 48.96 6.31 -77.56
N LEU A 4 48.96 5.96 -78.85
CA LEU A 4 47.94 5.10 -79.42
C LEU A 4 47.97 3.78 -78.67
N ASP A 5 46.95 3.53 -77.87
CA ASP A 5 46.70 2.21 -77.33
C ASP A 5 46.33 1.29 -78.50
N VAL A 6 47.34 0.57 -78.98
CA VAL A 6 47.24 -0.34 -80.13
C VAL A 6 46.26 -1.46 -79.84
N LEU A 7 46.15 -1.90 -78.57
CA LEU A 7 45.21 -2.94 -78.16
C LEU A 7 43.78 -2.41 -78.16
N ALA A 8 43.51 -1.26 -77.54
CA ALA A 8 42.19 -0.64 -77.60
C ALA A 8 41.77 -0.26 -79.03
N SER A 9 42.72 0.18 -79.86
CA SER A 9 42.49 0.50 -81.27
C SER A 9 42.22 -0.74 -82.13
N LEU A 10 42.87 -1.86 -81.82
CA LEU A 10 42.63 -3.15 -82.47
C LEU A 10 41.28 -3.74 -82.02
N GLU A 11 40.95 -3.68 -80.73
CA GLU A 11 39.65 -4.14 -80.22
C GLU A 11 38.50 -3.32 -80.78
N ALA A 12 38.61 -1.98 -80.80
CA ALA A 12 37.60 -1.09 -81.37
C ALA A 12 37.41 -1.28 -82.88
N LYS A 13 38.47 -1.66 -83.62
CA LYS A 13 38.39 -1.99 -85.06
C LYS A 13 38.07 -3.47 -85.32
N SER A 14 38.16 -4.32 -84.30
CA SER A 14 37.84 -5.74 -84.42
C SER A 14 36.32 -5.90 -84.50
N ARG A 15 35.83 -6.35 -85.66
CA ARG A 15 34.42 -6.75 -85.79
C ARG A 15 34.29 -8.19 -85.30
N THR A 16 33.77 -8.35 -84.09
CA THR A 16 33.29 -9.65 -83.63
C THR A 16 32.07 -10.03 -84.47
N THR A 17 32.14 -11.15 -85.18
CA THR A 17 31.03 -11.67 -85.99
C THR A 17 30.78 -13.10 -85.59
N THR A 18 29.51 -13.47 -85.44
CA THR A 18 29.13 -14.82 -85.07
C THR A 18 29.42 -15.79 -86.22
N VAL A 19 29.74 -17.04 -85.88
CA VAL A 19 30.08 -18.08 -86.87
C VAL A 19 28.94 -18.28 -87.88
N GLU A 20 27.68 -18.13 -87.43
CA GLU A 20 26.49 -18.18 -88.29
C GLU A 20 26.42 -17.04 -89.31
N ALA A 21 26.82 -15.83 -88.93
CA ALA A 21 26.87 -14.69 -89.84
C ALA A 21 27.99 -14.84 -90.89
N LEU A 22 29.07 -15.54 -90.55
CA LEU A 22 30.16 -15.88 -91.47
C LEU A 22 29.76 -17.01 -92.43
N ALA A 23 29.00 -18.00 -91.95
CA ALA A 23 28.44 -19.07 -92.76
C ALA A 23 27.42 -18.55 -93.80
N LYS A 24 26.51 -17.64 -93.40
CA LYS A 24 25.57 -16.97 -94.33
C LYS A 24 26.26 -16.14 -95.43
N ARG A 25 27.50 -15.72 -95.20
CA ARG A 25 28.35 -15.01 -96.19
C ARG A 25 29.22 -15.94 -97.04
N GLY A 26 29.02 -17.26 -96.96
CA GLY A 26 29.68 -18.26 -97.81
C GLY A 26 31.10 -18.64 -97.40
N LYS A 27 31.59 -18.20 -96.22
CA LYS A 27 32.92 -18.57 -95.73
C LYS A 27 32.85 -19.91 -95.00
N LYS A 28 33.49 -20.94 -95.57
CA LYS A 28 33.45 -22.33 -95.06
C LYS A 28 34.43 -22.62 -93.92
N SER A 29 35.45 -21.79 -93.72
CA SER A 29 36.45 -21.94 -92.66
C SER A 29 36.94 -20.58 -92.18
N VAL A 30 37.13 -20.42 -90.87
CA VAL A 30 37.65 -19.20 -90.24
C VAL A 30 38.89 -19.58 -89.43
N ARG A 31 40.01 -18.88 -89.65
CA ARG A 31 41.20 -19.03 -88.82
C ARG A 31 41.02 -18.15 -87.59
N VAL A 32 40.87 -18.77 -86.43
CA VAL A 32 40.80 -18.06 -85.13
C VAL A 32 42.22 -17.87 -84.64
N ILE A 33 42.63 -16.62 -84.49
CA ILE A 33 43.89 -16.26 -83.83
C ILE A 33 43.51 -15.83 -82.41
N ARG A 34 44.19 -16.35 -81.39
CA ARG A 34 43.91 -15.97 -80.01
C ARG A 34 44.38 -14.53 -79.79
N ALA A 35 43.68 -13.78 -78.95
CA ALA A 35 44.06 -12.41 -78.62
C ALA A 35 45.51 -12.33 -78.09
N ALA A 36 45.94 -13.33 -77.31
CA ALA A 36 47.31 -13.46 -76.82
C ALA A 36 48.35 -13.56 -77.96
N ASP A 37 48.03 -14.31 -79.02
CA ASP A 37 48.95 -14.50 -80.16
C ASP A 37 49.07 -13.22 -81.00
N VAL A 38 47.98 -12.47 -81.16
CA VAL A 38 48.01 -11.15 -81.84
C VAL A 38 48.83 -10.15 -81.04
N ALA A 39 48.66 -10.11 -79.71
CA ALA A 39 49.44 -9.23 -78.84
C ALA A 39 50.95 -9.54 -78.93
N LEU A 40 51.32 -10.83 -78.91
CA LEU A 40 52.71 -11.26 -79.11
C LEU A 40 53.25 -10.85 -80.49
N MET A 41 52.48 -11.05 -81.57
CA MET A 41 52.91 -10.66 -82.92
C MET A 41 53.09 -9.14 -83.06
N VAL A 42 52.22 -8.34 -82.42
CA VAL A 42 52.36 -6.88 -82.40
C VAL A 42 53.58 -6.47 -81.57
N GLN A 43 53.79 -7.08 -80.41
CA GLN A 43 54.95 -6.80 -79.57
C GLN A 43 56.26 -7.10 -80.30
N GLU A 44 56.38 -8.27 -80.92
CA GLU A 44 57.56 -8.62 -81.73
C GLU A 44 57.76 -7.67 -82.93
N ALA A 45 56.67 -7.25 -83.59
CA ALA A 45 56.75 -6.33 -84.72
C ALA A 45 57.19 -4.93 -84.29
N VAL A 46 56.73 -4.46 -83.12
CA VAL A 46 57.13 -3.18 -82.53
C VAL A 46 58.59 -3.25 -82.06
N GLU A 47 59.01 -4.32 -81.38
CA GLU A 47 60.40 -4.50 -80.94
C GLU A 47 61.37 -4.55 -82.13
N ARG A 48 61.05 -5.30 -83.19
CA ARG A 48 61.85 -5.30 -84.43
C ARG A 48 61.86 -3.94 -85.14
N ALA A 49 60.74 -3.22 -85.16
CA ALA A 49 60.68 -1.89 -85.77
C ALA A 49 61.55 -0.88 -85.00
N ILE A 50 61.57 -0.97 -83.66
CA ILE A 50 62.40 -0.11 -82.81
C ILE A 50 63.88 -0.44 -82.99
N GLU A 51 64.26 -1.73 -83.00
CA GLU A 51 65.64 -2.19 -83.26
C GLU A 51 66.16 -1.74 -84.63
N ILE A 52 65.34 -1.84 -85.68
CA ILE A 52 65.69 -1.40 -87.04
C ILE A 52 65.81 0.12 -87.12
N SER A 53 65.02 0.86 -86.34
CA SER A 53 65.00 2.33 -86.39
C SER A 53 66.24 2.98 -85.78
N GLY A 54 66.93 2.31 -84.84
CA GLY A 54 68.15 2.80 -84.19
C GLY A 54 68.01 4.14 -83.43
N LEU A 55 66.78 4.64 -83.24
CA LEU A 55 66.48 5.99 -82.78
C LEU A 55 66.37 6.13 -81.25
N ILE A 56 66.32 5.01 -80.52
CA ILE A 56 66.14 4.97 -79.06
C ILE A 56 67.18 3.99 -78.48
N SER A 57 67.92 4.40 -77.45
CA SER A 57 68.89 3.54 -76.78
C SER A 57 68.19 2.40 -76.02
N PRO A 58 68.81 1.22 -75.87
CA PRO A 58 68.22 0.10 -75.15
C PRO A 58 67.87 0.47 -73.70
N GLU A 59 68.67 1.32 -73.05
CA GLU A 59 68.41 1.84 -71.70
C GLU A 59 67.11 2.67 -71.64
N ALA A 60 66.85 3.55 -72.63
CA ALA A 60 65.63 4.33 -72.68
C ALA A 60 64.38 3.47 -72.95
N ILE A 61 64.52 2.35 -73.67
CA ILE A 61 63.43 1.38 -73.86
C ILE A 61 63.09 0.69 -72.53
N GLU A 62 64.09 0.29 -71.75
CA GLU A 62 63.86 -0.31 -70.44
C GLU A 62 63.24 0.69 -69.45
N GLU A 63 63.66 1.95 -69.46
CA GLU A 63 63.03 3.00 -68.66
C GLU A 63 61.55 3.20 -69.01
N VAL A 64 61.20 3.23 -70.31
CA VAL A 64 59.81 3.33 -70.75
C VAL A 64 59.00 2.09 -70.38
N LYS A 65 59.58 0.88 -70.49
CA LYS A 65 58.94 -0.37 -70.05
C LYS A 65 58.71 -0.36 -68.54
N ALA A 66 59.68 0.13 -67.75
CA ALA A 66 59.54 0.25 -66.31
C ALA A 66 58.45 1.26 -65.92
N GLN A 67 58.42 2.44 -66.56
CA GLN A 67 57.36 3.43 -66.36
C GLN A 67 55.98 2.90 -66.77
N ALA A 68 55.88 2.21 -67.90
CA ALA A 68 54.64 1.60 -68.36
C ALA A 68 54.13 0.51 -67.40
N ASN A 69 55.03 -0.31 -66.84
CA ASN A 69 54.67 -1.32 -65.85
C ASN A 69 54.18 -0.68 -64.54
N ILE A 70 54.83 0.40 -64.08
CA ILE A 70 54.39 1.15 -62.89
C ILE A 70 53.00 1.75 -63.10
N GLU A 71 52.76 2.40 -64.25
CA GLU A 71 51.44 2.95 -64.58
C GLU A 71 50.39 1.85 -64.77
N PHE A 72 50.76 0.70 -65.35
CA PHE A 72 49.85 -0.44 -65.49
C PHE A 72 49.47 -1.03 -64.14
N ASP A 73 50.42 -1.23 -63.24
CA ASP A 73 50.15 -1.73 -61.89
C ASP A 73 49.29 -0.75 -61.10
N ARG A 74 49.55 0.56 -61.25
CA ARG A 74 48.71 1.62 -60.68
C ARG A 74 47.28 1.53 -61.21
N LEU A 75 47.08 1.53 -62.53
CA LEU A 75 45.76 1.43 -63.15
C LEU A 75 45.03 0.13 -62.76
N LYS A 76 45.76 -0.97 -62.61
CA LYS A 76 45.21 -2.24 -62.15
C LYS A 76 44.70 -2.15 -60.71
N THR A 77 45.44 -1.46 -59.83
CA THR A 77 44.97 -1.21 -58.45
C THR A 77 43.78 -0.26 -58.41
N GLU A 78 43.82 0.86 -59.15
CA GLU A 78 42.71 1.82 -59.23
C GLU A 78 41.44 1.14 -59.76
N ARG A 79 41.54 0.33 -60.81
CA ARG A 79 40.40 -0.43 -61.35
C ARG A 79 39.86 -1.48 -60.37
N ALA A 80 40.72 -2.12 -59.59
CA ALA A 80 40.30 -3.07 -58.56
C ALA A 80 39.57 -2.36 -57.40
N GLU A 81 40.01 -1.16 -57.02
CA GLU A 81 39.33 -0.32 -56.02
C GLU A 81 37.99 0.21 -56.53
N GLU A 82 37.92 0.66 -57.79
CA GLU A 82 36.67 1.07 -58.42
C GLU A 82 35.67 -0.08 -58.47
N GLN A 83 36.11 -1.29 -58.84
CA GLN A 83 35.24 -2.46 -58.85
C GLN A 83 34.70 -2.76 -57.45
N ARG A 84 35.53 -2.68 -56.41
CA ARG A 84 35.06 -2.85 -55.02
C ARG A 84 34.02 -1.79 -54.64
N ARG A 85 34.21 -0.53 -55.05
CA ARG A 85 33.22 0.53 -54.80
C ARG A 85 31.90 0.25 -55.52
N ILE A 86 31.96 -0.29 -56.74
CA ILE A 86 30.75 -0.70 -57.49
C ILE A 86 30.03 -1.81 -56.72
N ASP A 87 30.74 -2.87 -56.31
CA ASP A 87 30.17 -3.99 -55.57
C ASP A 87 29.56 -3.54 -54.21
N GLU A 88 30.20 -2.59 -53.52
CA GLU A 88 29.68 -1.96 -52.30
C GLU A 88 28.42 -1.12 -52.55
N ILE A 89 28.35 -0.40 -53.66
CA ILE A 89 27.17 0.38 -54.04
C ILE A 89 26.02 -0.57 -54.42
N GLU A 90 26.31 -1.64 -55.16
CA GLU A 90 25.32 -2.65 -55.56
C GLU A 90 24.73 -3.36 -54.34
N SER A 91 25.57 -3.80 -53.40
CA SER A 91 25.10 -4.41 -52.14
C SER A 91 24.21 -3.46 -51.33
N ARG A 92 24.61 -2.19 -51.16
CA ARG A 92 23.76 -1.18 -50.50
C ARG A 92 22.46 -0.92 -51.25
N SER A 93 22.48 -0.94 -52.59
CA SER A 93 21.27 -0.78 -53.40
C SER A 93 20.28 -1.92 -53.14
N ILE A 94 20.77 -3.16 -53.08
CA ILE A 94 19.95 -4.34 -52.79
C ILE A 94 19.35 -4.26 -51.37
N GLU A 95 20.14 -3.86 -50.38
CA GLU A 95 19.66 -3.66 -49.00
C GLU A 95 18.58 -2.58 -48.91
N LEU A 96 18.76 -1.45 -49.59
CA LEU A 96 17.78 -0.38 -49.65
C LEU A 96 16.51 -0.81 -50.37
N GLU A 97 16.61 -1.52 -51.49
CA GLU A 97 15.46 -2.09 -52.21
C GLU A 97 14.66 -3.05 -51.31
N SER A 98 15.34 -3.94 -50.60
CA SER A 98 14.70 -4.83 -49.62
C SER A 98 13.99 -4.06 -48.50
N THR A 99 14.59 -2.96 -48.03
CA THR A 99 14.00 -2.13 -46.98
C THR A 99 12.75 -1.40 -47.49
N ILE A 100 12.80 -0.86 -48.71
CA ILE A 100 11.65 -0.20 -49.36
C ILE A 100 10.51 -1.20 -49.54
N GLU A 101 10.79 -2.43 -49.97
CA GLU A 101 9.79 -3.46 -50.14
C GLU A 101 9.10 -3.81 -48.81
N GLN A 102 9.87 -4.00 -47.73
CA GLN A 102 9.32 -4.24 -46.40
C GLN A 102 8.45 -3.09 -45.91
N GLN A 103 8.89 -1.84 -46.09
CA GLN A 103 8.10 -0.67 -45.69
C GLN A 103 6.81 -0.54 -46.51
N THR A 104 6.84 -0.89 -47.80
CA THR A 104 5.66 -0.89 -48.66
C THR A 104 4.63 -1.91 -48.17
N GLN A 105 5.06 -3.14 -47.85
CA GLN A 105 4.20 -4.17 -47.28
C GLN A 105 3.60 -3.75 -45.93
N GLN A 106 4.38 -3.07 -45.07
CA GLN A 106 3.88 -2.54 -43.80
C GLN A 106 2.82 -1.44 -43.99
N LEU A 107 3.01 -0.56 -44.97
CA LEU A 107 2.03 0.46 -45.31
C LEU A 107 0.73 -0.15 -45.83
N GLU A 108 0.82 -1.15 -46.71
CA GLU A 108 -0.35 -1.88 -47.23
C GLU A 108 -1.13 -2.56 -46.09
N ALA A 109 -0.43 -3.26 -45.18
CA ALA A 109 -1.06 -3.89 -44.02
C ALA A 109 -1.79 -2.86 -43.13
N ARG A 110 -1.14 -1.73 -42.81
CA ARG A 110 -1.76 -0.66 -42.01
C ARG A 110 -2.93 -0.01 -42.72
N THR A 111 -2.89 0.15 -44.04
CA THR A 111 -4.02 0.70 -44.80
C THR A 111 -5.22 -0.23 -44.76
N SER A 112 -5.01 -1.55 -44.85
CA SER A 112 -6.06 -2.56 -44.70
C SER A 112 -6.69 -2.52 -43.30
N GLU A 113 -5.87 -2.44 -42.24
CA GLU A 113 -6.36 -2.32 -40.86
C GLU A 113 -7.20 -1.05 -40.65
N LEU A 114 -6.79 0.06 -41.25
CA LEU A 114 -7.52 1.34 -41.17
C LEU A 114 -8.87 1.26 -41.89
N GLU A 115 -8.92 0.61 -43.06
CA GLU A 115 -10.17 0.38 -43.78
C GLU A 115 -11.14 -0.53 -43.00
N GLU A 116 -10.65 -1.60 -42.38
CA GLU A 116 -11.45 -2.43 -41.49
C GLU A 116 -11.99 -1.65 -40.29
N ALA A 117 -11.15 -0.83 -39.65
CA ALA A 117 -11.56 0.00 -38.52
C ALA A 117 -12.64 1.02 -38.93
N ARG A 118 -12.50 1.65 -40.11
CA ARG A 118 -13.52 2.53 -40.67
C ARG A 118 -14.83 1.79 -40.94
N HIS A 119 -14.77 0.57 -41.46
CA HIS A 119 -15.97 -0.23 -41.69
C HIS A 119 -16.68 -0.59 -40.38
N ARG A 120 -15.92 -1.01 -39.35
CA ARG A 120 -16.48 -1.28 -38.00
C ARG A 120 -17.12 -0.04 -37.39
N LEU A 121 -16.50 1.13 -37.54
CA LEU A 121 -17.05 2.40 -37.06
C LEU A 121 -18.33 2.77 -37.80
N ALA A 122 -18.37 2.61 -39.13
CA ALA A 122 -19.57 2.83 -39.92
C ALA A 122 -20.72 1.89 -39.51
N GLN A 123 -20.43 0.62 -39.24
CA GLN A 123 -21.43 -0.32 -38.71
C GLN A 123 -21.92 0.06 -37.31
N ALA A 124 -21.03 0.54 -36.43
CA ALA A 124 -21.40 1.00 -35.09
C ALA A 124 -22.30 2.24 -35.14
N LEU A 125 -21.99 3.19 -36.03
CA LEU A 125 -22.83 4.37 -36.26
C LEU A 125 -24.20 4.01 -36.85
N ALA A 126 -24.24 3.05 -37.79
CA ALA A 126 -25.52 2.55 -38.33
C ALA A 126 -26.39 1.92 -37.23
N LYS A 127 -25.80 1.09 -36.36
CA LYS A 127 -26.50 0.56 -35.18
C LYS A 127 -26.94 1.64 -34.21
N GLN A 128 -26.14 2.68 -34.01
CA GLN A 128 -26.51 3.82 -33.17
C GLN A 128 -27.68 4.63 -33.77
N SER A 129 -27.79 4.69 -35.10
CA SER A 129 -28.95 5.30 -35.79
C SER A 129 -30.20 4.41 -35.82
N GLU A 130 -30.07 3.11 -35.55
CA GLU A 130 -31.19 2.16 -35.38
C GLU A 130 -31.77 2.18 -33.96
N ILE A 131 -31.11 2.86 -33.00
CA ILE A 131 -31.69 3.07 -31.67
C ILE A 131 -32.75 4.17 -31.80
N ASP A 132 -34.01 3.80 -31.61
CA ASP A 132 -35.13 4.74 -31.71
C ASP A 132 -34.95 5.86 -30.65
N PRO A 133 -34.96 7.14 -31.06
CA PRO A 133 -34.81 8.26 -30.13
C PRO A 133 -35.92 8.28 -29.08
N GLU A 134 -37.11 7.75 -29.41
CA GLU A 134 -38.23 7.57 -28.49
C GLU A 134 -37.93 6.55 -27.38
N GLU A 135 -37.18 5.47 -27.67
CA GLU A 135 -36.79 4.48 -26.66
C GLU A 135 -35.74 5.08 -25.70
N VAL A 136 -34.83 5.90 -26.21
CA VAL A 136 -33.85 6.66 -25.39
C VAL A 136 -34.54 7.70 -24.51
N GLU A 137 -35.56 8.39 -25.03
CA GLU A 137 -36.37 9.31 -24.23
C GLU A 137 -37.21 8.58 -23.18
N GLY A 138 -37.79 7.43 -23.52
CA GLY A 138 -38.49 6.57 -22.56
C GLY A 138 -37.59 6.11 -21.41
N LEU A 139 -36.40 5.61 -21.72
CA LEU A 139 -35.41 5.21 -20.71
C LEU A 139 -34.88 6.38 -19.88
N ARG A 140 -34.82 7.59 -20.44
CA ARG A 140 -34.47 8.80 -19.67
C ARG A 140 -35.58 9.20 -18.72
N GLN A 141 -36.85 9.12 -19.14
CA GLN A 141 -37.99 9.38 -18.26
C GLN A 141 -38.07 8.34 -17.14
N GLU A 142 -37.86 7.06 -17.46
CA GLU A 142 -37.81 5.99 -16.45
C GLU A 142 -36.66 6.21 -15.46
N ASN A 143 -35.47 6.57 -15.93
CA ASN A 143 -34.35 6.91 -15.03
C ASN A 143 -34.64 8.14 -14.16
N ALA A 144 -35.32 9.15 -14.68
CA ALA A 144 -35.72 10.31 -13.88
C ALA A 144 -36.72 9.90 -12.78
N GLN A 145 -37.72 9.08 -13.11
CA GLN A 145 -38.68 8.55 -12.13
C GLN A 145 -38.00 7.69 -11.07
N LEU A 146 -37.02 6.86 -11.46
CA LEU A 146 -36.23 6.06 -10.51
C LEU A 146 -35.34 6.92 -9.61
N GLN A 147 -34.81 8.04 -10.13
CA GLN A 147 -34.06 9.00 -9.31
C GLN A 147 -34.96 9.70 -8.29
N ASP A 148 -36.14 10.15 -8.70
CA ASP A 148 -37.11 10.77 -7.80
C ASP A 148 -37.54 9.80 -6.69
N ALA A 149 -37.92 8.57 -7.06
CA ALA A 149 -38.27 7.51 -6.11
C ALA A 149 -37.13 7.17 -5.15
N ARG A 150 -35.87 7.18 -5.64
CA ARG A 150 -34.70 6.99 -4.78
C ARG A 150 -34.56 8.13 -3.77
N THR A 151 -34.76 9.39 -4.18
CA THR A 151 -34.67 10.52 -3.25
C THR A 151 -35.77 10.50 -2.19
N GLU A 152 -36.99 10.05 -2.53
CA GLU A 152 -38.07 9.86 -1.56
C GLU A 152 -37.71 8.79 -0.53
N LEU A 153 -37.17 7.65 -0.97
CA LEU A 153 -36.71 6.60 -0.06
C LEU A 153 -35.55 7.05 0.82
N GLU A 154 -34.61 7.84 0.29
CA GLU A 154 -33.53 8.42 1.08
C GLU A 154 -34.07 9.36 2.18
N GLN A 155 -35.09 10.18 1.87
CA GLN A 155 -35.78 11.03 2.84
C GLN A 155 -36.48 10.21 3.93
N GLU A 156 -37.18 9.13 3.54
CA GLU A 156 -37.85 8.23 4.48
C GLU A 156 -36.85 7.55 5.41
N ILE A 157 -35.71 7.09 4.89
CA ILE A 157 -34.61 6.51 5.69
C ILE A 157 -34.06 7.54 6.69
N THR A 158 -33.86 8.79 6.27
CA THR A 158 -33.41 9.84 7.21
C THR A 158 -34.44 10.08 8.31
N SER A 159 -35.73 10.16 7.98
CA SER A 159 -36.79 10.34 8.98
C SER A 159 -36.85 9.17 9.96
N MET A 160 -36.75 7.93 9.48
CA MET A 160 -36.72 6.74 10.34
C MET A 160 -35.49 6.73 11.27
N ARG A 161 -34.32 7.17 10.78
CA ARG A 161 -33.11 7.28 11.61
C ARG A 161 -33.25 8.32 12.72
N GLU A 162 -33.87 9.46 12.43
CA GLU A 162 -34.18 10.48 13.43
C GLU A 162 -35.15 9.94 14.49
N GLN A 163 -36.20 9.22 14.07
CA GLN A 163 -37.13 8.56 15.00
C GLN A 163 -36.43 7.52 15.88
N LEU A 164 -35.54 6.70 15.31
CA LEU A 164 -34.73 5.75 16.08
C LEU A 164 -33.83 6.47 17.10
N GLY A 165 -33.20 7.58 16.73
CA GLY A 165 -32.42 8.40 17.66
C GLY A 165 -33.26 8.94 18.83
N LEU A 166 -34.51 9.34 18.57
CA LEU A 166 -35.45 9.73 19.64
C LEU A 166 -35.80 8.55 20.54
N PHE A 167 -36.05 7.36 20.00
CA PHE A 167 -36.32 6.17 20.82
C PHE A 167 -35.10 5.72 21.64
N GLU A 168 -33.90 5.83 21.09
CA GLU A 168 -32.66 5.51 21.81
C GLU A 168 -32.44 6.45 23.00
N THR A 169 -32.66 7.75 22.82
CA THR A 169 -32.56 8.72 23.92
C THR A 169 -33.63 8.47 25.00
N GLN A 170 -34.87 8.18 24.60
CA GLN A 170 -35.93 7.81 25.55
C GLN A 170 -35.60 6.51 26.31
N ALA A 171 -35.04 5.50 25.63
CA ALA A 171 -34.62 4.26 26.28
C ALA A 171 -33.45 4.48 27.26
N MET A 172 -32.52 5.38 26.94
CA MET A 172 -31.44 5.76 27.84
C MET A 172 -31.97 6.49 29.08
N GLU A 173 -32.92 7.41 28.92
CA GLU A 173 -33.55 8.10 30.03
C GLU A 173 -34.28 7.13 30.95
N LEU A 174 -35.04 6.18 30.40
CA LEU A 174 -35.71 5.14 31.18
C LEU A 174 -34.73 4.23 31.92
N ARG A 175 -33.55 3.92 31.34
CA ARG A 175 -32.50 3.17 32.03
C ARG A 175 -31.97 3.94 33.24
N ILE A 176 -31.62 5.22 33.06
CA ILE A 176 -31.16 6.08 34.16
C ILE A 176 -32.21 6.16 35.27
N GLN A 177 -33.49 6.34 34.91
CA GLN A 177 -34.58 6.34 35.89
C GLN A 177 -34.68 5.00 36.62
N SER A 178 -34.55 3.88 35.91
CA SER A 178 -34.61 2.55 36.54
C SER A 178 -33.47 2.33 37.53
N GLU A 179 -32.24 2.74 37.19
CA GLU A 179 -31.07 2.66 38.08
C GLU A 179 -31.28 3.53 39.33
N ALA A 180 -31.74 4.77 39.16
CA ALA A 180 -32.07 5.66 40.29
C ALA A 180 -33.13 5.06 41.21
N PHE A 181 -34.15 4.39 40.67
CA PHE A 181 -35.15 3.68 41.48
C PHE A 181 -34.58 2.46 42.21
N GLU A 182 -33.63 1.75 41.61
CA GLU A 182 -32.95 0.63 42.26
C GLU A 182 -32.05 1.08 43.41
N GLU A 183 -31.31 2.19 43.22
CA GLU A 183 -30.52 2.82 44.28
C GLU A 183 -31.41 3.25 45.45
N LEU A 184 -32.51 3.96 45.17
CA LEU A 184 -33.46 4.37 46.20
C LEU A 184 -34.05 3.17 46.96
N ARG A 185 -34.38 2.07 46.25
CA ARG A 185 -34.86 0.83 46.89
C ARG A 185 -33.77 0.18 47.75
N ALA A 186 -32.52 0.21 47.32
CA ALA A 186 -31.39 -0.30 48.11
C ALA A 186 -31.16 0.54 49.37
N GLU A 187 -31.24 1.87 49.27
CA GLU A 187 -31.17 2.77 50.42
C GLU A 187 -32.30 2.51 51.42
N HIS A 188 -33.54 2.40 50.96
CA HIS A 188 -34.68 2.06 51.82
C HIS A 188 -34.48 0.69 52.50
N ARG A 189 -33.95 -0.30 51.79
CA ARG A 189 -33.63 -1.63 52.38
C ARG A 189 -32.58 -1.52 53.48
N LEU A 190 -31.54 -0.71 53.28
CA LEU A 190 -30.52 -0.45 54.31
C LEU A 190 -31.10 0.29 55.52
N GLN A 191 -32.00 1.25 55.29
CA GLN A 191 -32.69 1.96 56.38
C GLN A 191 -33.57 1.01 57.20
N LEU A 192 -34.33 0.12 56.55
CA LEU A 192 -35.10 -0.91 57.24
C LEU A 192 -34.19 -1.83 58.06
N GLY A 193 -33.08 -2.30 57.50
CA GLY A 193 -32.11 -3.12 58.24
C GLY A 193 -31.51 -2.40 59.46
N ARG A 194 -31.25 -1.09 59.37
CA ARG A 194 -30.79 -0.29 60.53
C ARG A 194 -31.88 -0.16 61.59
N LEU A 195 -33.13 0.02 61.20
CA LEU A 195 -34.26 0.08 62.13
C LEU A 195 -34.44 -1.26 62.85
N GLU A 196 -34.42 -2.38 62.12
CA GLU A 196 -34.47 -3.73 62.69
C GLU A 196 -33.34 -3.96 63.70
N GLN A 197 -32.10 -3.57 63.36
CA GLN A 197 -30.98 -3.64 64.31
C GLN A 197 -31.24 -2.79 65.56
N SER A 198 -31.73 -1.57 65.41
CA SER A 198 -32.05 -0.70 66.54
C SER A 198 -33.18 -1.25 67.41
N GLU A 199 -34.15 -1.98 66.83
CA GLU A 199 -35.21 -2.65 67.58
C GLU A 199 -34.67 -3.84 68.37
N VAL A 200 -33.77 -4.64 67.79
CA VAL A 200 -33.08 -5.73 68.50
C VAL A 200 -32.22 -5.18 69.65
N GLU A 201 -31.48 -4.10 69.43
CA GLU A 201 -30.72 -3.43 70.48
C GLU A 201 -31.63 -2.92 71.61
N ARG A 202 -32.75 -2.28 71.27
CA ARG A 202 -33.74 -1.83 72.26
C ARG A 202 -34.35 -2.99 73.04
N ALA A 203 -34.65 -4.11 72.40
CA ALA A 203 -35.13 -5.32 73.08
C ALA A 203 -34.07 -5.87 74.04
N GLY A 204 -32.81 -5.94 73.61
CA GLY A 204 -31.70 -6.36 74.47
C GLY A 204 -31.50 -5.43 75.68
N ILE A 205 -31.65 -4.12 75.51
CA ILE A 205 -31.62 -3.16 76.62
C ILE A 205 -32.81 -3.37 77.57
N ALA A 206 -34.00 -3.64 77.04
CA ALA A 206 -35.18 -3.92 77.85
C ALA A 206 -34.99 -5.19 78.71
N ASP A 207 -34.43 -6.27 78.15
CA ASP A 207 -34.10 -7.50 78.89
C ASP A 207 -33.07 -7.23 79.99
N GLN A 208 -32.04 -6.42 79.71
CA GLN A 208 -31.04 -6.00 80.70
C GLN A 208 -31.66 -5.19 81.84
N LEU A 209 -32.59 -4.29 81.51
CA LEU A 209 -33.30 -3.49 82.50
C LEU A 209 -34.15 -4.38 83.41
N GLU A 210 -34.90 -5.33 82.83
CA GLU A 210 -35.72 -6.28 83.60
C GLU A 210 -34.85 -7.18 84.50
N ALA A 211 -33.69 -7.64 84.01
CA ALA A 211 -32.74 -8.38 84.82
C ALA A 211 -32.16 -7.54 85.97
N ALA A 212 -31.84 -6.26 85.72
CA ALA A 212 -31.37 -5.34 86.74
C ALA A 212 -32.45 -5.04 87.80
N GLU A 213 -33.71 -4.90 87.40
CA GLU A 213 -34.85 -4.72 88.32
C GLU A 213 -35.05 -5.96 89.20
N ARG A 214 -34.97 -7.18 88.64
CA ARG A 214 -34.99 -8.42 89.43
C ARG A 214 -33.84 -8.48 90.43
N ALA A 215 -32.61 -8.19 90.00
CA ALA A 215 -31.44 -8.18 90.87
C ALA A 215 -31.57 -7.12 91.98
N SER A 216 -32.10 -5.93 91.66
CA SER A 216 -32.39 -4.89 92.63
C SER A 216 -33.46 -5.33 93.64
N GLY A 217 -34.52 -6.00 93.18
CA GLY A 217 -35.55 -6.59 94.04
C GLY A 217 -34.98 -7.66 94.97
N GLU A 218 -34.15 -8.58 94.47
CA GLU A 218 -33.45 -9.58 95.28
C GLU A 218 -32.54 -8.92 96.33
N LEU A 219 -31.76 -7.92 95.95
CA LEU A 219 -30.93 -7.17 96.89
C LEU A 219 -31.79 -6.46 97.95
N SER A 220 -32.92 -5.88 97.57
CA SER A 220 -33.86 -5.24 98.49
C SER A 220 -34.39 -6.25 99.52
N THR A 221 -34.87 -7.43 99.07
CA THR A 221 -35.33 -8.48 99.99
C THR A 221 -34.22 -8.98 100.91
N ARG A 222 -32.97 -9.04 100.42
CA ARG A 222 -31.82 -9.42 101.23
C ARG A 222 -31.46 -8.36 102.28
N VAL A 223 -31.57 -7.08 101.93
CA VAL A 223 -31.40 -5.97 102.88
C VAL A 223 -32.48 -6.04 103.95
N GLU A 224 -33.74 -6.26 103.59
CA GLU A 224 -34.84 -6.46 104.54
C GLU A 224 -34.57 -7.66 105.46
N ALA A 225 -34.17 -8.81 104.91
CA ALA A 225 -33.81 -9.98 105.71
C ALA A 225 -32.66 -9.69 106.69
N LEU A 226 -31.59 -9.02 106.23
CA LEU A 226 -30.49 -8.60 107.10
C LEU A 226 -30.95 -7.62 108.18
N MET A 227 -31.83 -6.67 107.85
CA MET A 227 -32.41 -5.77 108.86
C MET A 227 -33.20 -6.54 109.92
N THR A 228 -34.02 -7.52 109.53
CA THR A 228 -34.74 -8.37 110.49
C THR A 228 -33.79 -9.19 111.36
N GLN A 229 -32.68 -9.70 110.79
CA GLN A 229 -31.65 -10.42 111.54
C GLN A 229 -30.91 -9.50 112.52
N VAL A 230 -30.60 -8.26 112.13
CA VAL A 230 -30.01 -7.28 113.03
C VAL A 230 -30.98 -6.95 114.16
N GLN A 231 -32.27 -6.78 113.88
CA GLN A 231 -33.29 -6.59 114.92
C GLN A 231 -33.38 -7.79 115.87
N SER A 232 -33.38 -9.02 115.35
CA SER A 232 -33.42 -10.22 116.19
C SER A 232 -32.18 -10.32 117.07
N LEU A 233 -30.98 -10.10 116.52
CA LEU A 233 -29.73 -10.07 117.29
C LEU A 233 -29.73 -8.94 118.33
N GLN A 234 -30.30 -7.78 118.03
CA GLN A 234 -30.49 -6.72 119.02
C GLN A 234 -31.43 -7.15 120.14
N THR A 235 -32.52 -7.86 119.84
CA THR A 235 -33.42 -8.42 120.87
C THR A 235 -32.77 -9.52 121.69
N GLU A 236 -31.92 -10.37 121.08
CA GLU A 236 -31.14 -11.38 121.80
C GLU A 236 -30.09 -10.74 122.69
N LEU A 237 -29.44 -9.66 122.25
CA LEU A 237 -28.43 -8.95 123.02
C LEU A 237 -29.05 -8.17 124.19
N THR A 238 -30.26 -7.64 124.04
CA THR A 238 -31.02 -7.07 125.16
C THR A 238 -31.54 -8.14 126.12
N ALA A 239 -31.92 -9.33 125.63
CA ALA A 239 -32.27 -10.49 126.46
C ALA A 239 -31.05 -11.06 127.21
N ALA A 240 -29.88 -11.18 126.57
CA ALA A 240 -28.63 -11.60 127.18
C ALA A 240 -28.12 -10.61 128.24
N LYS A 241 -28.41 -9.31 128.07
CA LYS A 241 -28.20 -8.30 129.11
C LYS A 241 -29.16 -8.41 130.30
N ALA A 242 -30.24 -9.17 130.19
CA ALA A 242 -31.25 -9.34 131.25
C ALA A 242 -31.06 -10.61 132.11
N GLN A 243 -30.00 -11.40 131.90
CA GLN A 243 -29.62 -12.54 132.76
C GLN A 243 -28.44 -12.20 133.70
N PRO A 244 -28.46 -12.60 134.99
CA PRO A 244 -27.48 -12.15 135.98
C PRO A 244 -26.17 -12.98 135.99
N ALA A 245 -25.11 -12.25 136.35
CA ALA A 245 -23.68 -12.55 136.33
C ALA A 245 -23.15 -13.82 137.03
N ALA A 246 -22.07 -14.37 136.44
CA ALA A 246 -20.85 -14.78 137.15
C ALA A 246 -19.61 -14.60 136.23
N ALA A 247 -18.54 -14.01 136.76
CA ALA A 247 -17.36 -13.41 136.10
C ALA A 247 -16.13 -14.36 136.03
N PRO A 248 -14.87 -13.94 135.70
CA PRO A 248 -14.32 -12.97 134.72
C PRO A 248 -13.06 -13.43 133.89
N ALA A 249 -12.68 -12.60 132.89
CA ALA A 249 -11.31 -12.30 132.34
C ALA A 249 -10.65 -13.21 131.24
N PRO A 250 -9.61 -12.74 130.50
CA PRO A 250 -9.46 -11.50 129.70
C PRO A 250 -8.80 -11.67 128.29
N ALA A 251 -8.80 -10.58 127.50
CA ALA A 251 -7.87 -10.21 126.41
C ALA A 251 -7.81 -11.02 125.09
N ALA A 252 -8.10 -10.35 123.96
CA ALA A 252 -7.12 -10.12 122.87
C ALA A 252 -7.79 -9.44 121.66
N ASP A 253 -7.42 -8.18 121.46
CA ASP A 253 -7.40 -7.49 120.17
C ASP A 253 -6.73 -8.35 119.09
N SER A 254 -7.33 -8.44 117.89
CA SER A 254 -6.61 -8.63 116.59
C SER A 254 -7.54 -8.95 115.41
N THR A 255 -8.80 -9.35 115.64
CA THR A 255 -9.69 -9.78 114.54
C THR A 255 -10.30 -8.63 113.74
N GLN A 256 -10.50 -7.45 114.35
CA GLN A 256 -11.11 -6.30 113.68
C GLN A 256 -10.15 -5.61 112.67
N ALA A 257 -8.84 -5.64 112.93
CA ALA A 257 -7.82 -5.14 111.99
C ALA A 257 -7.59 -6.10 110.81
N LEU A 258 -7.66 -7.42 111.04
CA LEU A 258 -7.61 -8.44 109.98
C LEU A 258 -8.82 -8.38 109.05
N LEU A 259 -10.01 -8.03 109.58
CA LEU A 259 -11.22 -7.87 108.77
C LEU A 259 -11.17 -6.61 107.90
N MET A 260 -10.64 -5.51 108.42
CA MET A 260 -10.52 -4.24 107.68
C MET A 260 -9.42 -4.30 106.60
N MET A 261 -8.33 -5.04 106.84
CA MET A 261 -7.29 -5.33 105.85
C MET A 261 -7.80 -6.27 104.74
N ARG A 262 -8.62 -7.27 105.09
CA ARG A 262 -9.29 -8.15 104.12
C ARG A 262 -10.31 -7.39 103.25
N LEU A 263 -11.03 -6.42 103.82
CA LEU A 263 -11.96 -5.55 103.09
C LEU A 263 -11.26 -4.57 102.13
N MET A 264 -10.07 -4.07 102.49
CA MET A 264 -9.25 -3.25 101.59
C MET A 264 -8.64 -4.07 100.44
N ASP A 265 -8.19 -5.30 100.72
CA ASP A 265 -7.69 -6.23 99.69
C ASP A 265 -8.82 -6.64 98.71
N GLU A 266 -10.05 -6.81 99.20
CA GLU A 266 -11.22 -7.15 98.36
C GLU A 266 -11.66 -5.98 97.47
N ILE A 267 -11.55 -4.73 97.95
CA ILE A 267 -11.80 -3.51 97.15
C ILE A 267 -10.71 -3.26 96.09
N GLN A 268 -9.44 -3.61 96.37
CA GLN A 268 -8.38 -3.54 95.36
C GLN A 268 -8.43 -4.69 94.35
N ALA A 269 -8.86 -5.90 94.76
CA ALA A 269 -9.10 -7.03 93.86
C ALA A 269 -10.27 -6.76 92.89
N LEU A 270 -11.36 -6.11 93.35
CA LEU A 270 -12.47 -5.69 92.49
C LEU A 270 -12.11 -4.54 91.53
N LYS A 271 -11.01 -3.84 91.77
CA LYS A 271 -10.50 -2.78 90.88
C LYS A 271 -9.47 -3.29 89.86
N GLN A 272 -8.90 -4.49 90.05
CA GLN A 272 -7.90 -5.11 89.16
C GLN A 272 -8.40 -6.36 88.42
N GLY A 273 -9.54 -6.95 88.82
CA GLY A 273 -10.19 -8.07 88.11
C GLY A 273 -10.92 -7.71 86.82
N GLY A 274 -10.90 -6.44 86.42
CA GLY A 274 -11.51 -5.93 85.18
C GLY A 274 -10.50 -5.72 84.05
N ALA A 275 -9.63 -6.70 83.74
CA ALA A 275 -8.89 -6.72 82.47
C ALA A 275 -8.29 -8.11 82.09
N ALA A 276 -8.92 -8.75 81.09
CA ALA A 276 -8.37 -9.66 80.04
C ALA A 276 -8.04 -11.14 80.41
N PRO A 277 -7.90 -12.11 79.45
CA PRO A 277 -7.96 -12.05 77.96
C PRO A 277 -8.68 -13.22 77.18
N ALA A 278 -8.89 -13.02 75.85
CA ALA A 278 -8.96 -14.01 74.72
C ALA A 278 -10.19 -14.96 74.59
N PRO A 279 -10.61 -15.47 73.39
CA PRO A 279 -9.82 -15.74 72.16
C PRO A 279 -10.41 -15.32 70.79
N GLN A 280 -9.61 -15.50 69.74
CA GLN A 280 -9.92 -15.35 68.30
C GLN A 280 -11.05 -16.29 67.82
N PRO A 281 -11.61 -16.04 66.62
CA PRO A 281 -11.19 -16.89 65.49
C PRO A 281 -11.00 -16.15 64.15
N ALA A 282 -10.25 -16.81 63.27
CA ALA A 282 -10.06 -16.48 61.85
C ALA A 282 -11.40 -16.47 61.05
N PRO A 283 -11.38 -15.96 59.80
CA PRO A 283 -11.18 -16.91 58.70
C PRO A 283 -10.28 -16.40 57.56
N ALA A 284 -9.57 -17.35 56.95
CA ALA A 284 -9.28 -17.37 55.51
C ALA A 284 -10.33 -18.28 54.83
N PRO A 285 -10.33 -18.50 53.50
CA PRO A 285 -10.09 -17.65 52.34
C PRO A 285 -11.32 -17.64 51.39
N VAL A 286 -11.51 -16.61 50.54
CA VAL A 286 -12.37 -16.76 49.35
C VAL A 286 -11.68 -16.19 48.12
N ALA A 287 -11.77 -17.00 47.07
CA ALA A 287 -11.15 -16.95 45.77
C ALA A 287 -11.31 -15.62 44.99
N ALA A 288 -10.27 -15.39 44.18
CA ALA A 288 -10.35 -14.87 42.81
C ALA A 288 -10.97 -13.48 42.60
N ALA A 289 -10.23 -12.43 42.99
CA ALA A 289 -10.17 -11.23 42.16
C ALA A 289 -9.02 -11.44 41.17
N ALA A 290 -9.35 -11.84 39.94
CA ALA A 290 -8.41 -11.84 38.83
C ALA A 290 -7.94 -10.39 38.60
N ASP A 291 -6.63 -10.20 38.59
CA ASP A 291 -5.93 -8.98 38.17
C ASP A 291 -6.39 -8.53 36.76
N THR A 292 -7.46 -7.73 36.68
CA THR A 292 -7.83 -7.01 35.46
C THR A 292 -6.87 -5.86 35.17
N SER A 293 -6.26 -5.29 36.21
CA SER A 293 -5.23 -4.24 36.09
C SER A 293 -3.96 -4.74 35.37
N SER A 294 -3.54 -6.00 35.59
CA SER A 294 -2.37 -6.54 34.89
C SER A 294 -2.65 -6.86 33.40
N LEU A 295 -3.91 -7.11 33.04
CA LEU A 295 -4.34 -7.35 31.66
C LEU A 295 -4.49 -6.03 30.91
N GLU A 296 -5.03 -5.00 31.54
CA GLU A 296 -5.10 -3.64 30.99
C GLU A 296 -3.70 -3.06 30.78
N ASP A 297 -2.78 -3.24 31.75
CA ASP A 297 -1.38 -2.81 31.59
C ASP A 297 -0.64 -3.59 30.49
N LYS A 298 -0.97 -4.87 30.29
CA LYS A 298 -0.41 -5.69 29.20
C LYS A 298 -1.01 -5.32 27.85
N LEU A 299 -2.31 -5.02 27.79
CA LEU A 299 -3.00 -4.55 26.58
C LEU A 299 -2.50 -3.17 26.18
N ALA A 300 -2.35 -2.23 27.11
CA ALA A 300 -1.77 -0.91 26.86
C ALA A 300 -0.32 -1.03 26.32
N LYS A 301 0.49 -1.95 26.86
CA LYS A 301 1.84 -2.23 26.35
C LYS A 301 1.83 -2.88 24.96
N ILE A 302 0.88 -3.77 24.67
CA ILE A 302 0.74 -4.41 23.36
C ILE A 302 0.32 -3.37 22.31
N VAL A 303 -0.68 -2.54 22.62
CA VAL A 303 -1.15 -1.46 21.74
C VAL A 303 -0.04 -0.45 21.48
N GLY A 304 0.66 0.02 22.53
CA GLY A 304 1.81 0.92 22.36
C GLY A 304 2.96 0.29 21.56
N SER A 305 3.18 -1.02 21.67
CA SER A 305 4.20 -1.74 20.87
C SER A 305 3.79 -1.96 19.41
N LEU A 306 2.49 -2.05 19.15
CA LEU A 306 1.91 -2.16 17.80
C LEU A 306 1.98 -0.82 17.09
N ASP A 307 1.62 0.27 17.76
CA ASP A 307 1.71 1.62 17.19
C ASP A 307 3.17 1.98 16.84
N GLN A 308 4.12 1.68 17.73
CA GLN A 308 5.55 1.86 17.43
C GLN A 308 6.05 0.99 16.29
N LYS A 309 5.54 -0.24 16.13
CA LYS A 309 5.90 -1.11 15.00
C LYS A 309 5.27 -0.66 13.69
N ILE A 310 4.03 -0.16 13.72
CA ILE A 310 3.32 0.40 12.57
C ILE A 310 4.01 1.68 12.11
N GLU A 311 4.37 2.58 13.03
CA GLU A 311 5.09 3.82 12.69
C GLU A 311 6.49 3.51 12.14
N LYS A 312 7.21 2.53 12.72
CA LYS A 312 8.54 2.11 12.26
C LYS A 312 8.49 1.35 10.92
N MET A 313 7.42 0.62 10.63
CA MET A 313 7.17 0.01 9.32
C MET A 313 6.74 1.05 8.28
N GLY A 314 5.83 1.96 8.63
CA GLY A 314 5.37 3.05 7.75
C GLY A 314 6.52 3.97 7.33
N LYS A 315 7.42 4.30 8.28
CA LYS A 315 8.61 5.10 8.02
C LYS A 315 9.68 4.36 7.21
N LYS A 316 9.79 3.04 7.36
CA LYS A 316 10.68 2.19 6.51
C LYS A 316 10.11 1.93 5.11
N MET A 317 8.80 1.94 4.96
CA MET A 317 8.10 1.73 3.69
C MET A 317 7.80 3.04 2.94
N GLY A 318 8.19 4.20 3.48
CA GLY A 318 7.97 5.50 2.84
C GLY A 318 6.49 5.97 2.83
N VAL A 319 5.63 5.37 3.66
CA VAL A 319 4.18 5.62 3.66
C VAL A 319 3.80 6.86 4.49
N SER A 320 4.71 7.40 5.30
CA SER A 320 4.44 8.53 6.21
C SER A 320 4.20 9.89 5.53
N SER A 321 4.10 9.97 4.19
CA SER A 321 3.67 11.19 3.49
C SER A 321 2.45 10.99 2.59
N ALA A 322 1.76 9.85 2.64
CA ALA A 322 0.76 9.49 1.63
C ALA A 322 -0.64 9.19 2.19
N VAL A 323 -0.92 9.45 3.47
CA VAL A 323 -2.23 9.09 4.06
C VAL A 323 -3.08 10.29 4.50
N ASP A 324 -2.57 11.52 4.52
CA ASP A 324 -3.37 12.72 4.84
C ASP A 324 -3.27 13.85 3.81
N THR A 325 -3.10 13.52 2.53
CA THR A 325 -3.42 14.45 1.45
C THR A 325 -4.49 13.84 0.58
N GLU A 326 -5.71 14.35 0.75
CA GLU A 326 -6.79 14.25 -0.22
C GLU A 326 -6.19 14.66 -1.59
N VAL A 327 -5.98 13.68 -2.46
CA VAL A 327 -5.39 13.91 -3.77
C VAL A 327 -6.41 14.72 -4.58
N ASP A 328 -6.21 16.03 -4.63
CA ASP A 328 -7.08 16.93 -5.37
C ASP A 328 -6.79 16.81 -6.87
N PHE A 329 -7.42 15.80 -7.49
CA PHE A 329 -7.34 15.54 -8.93
C PHE A 329 -7.84 16.71 -9.79
N LYS A 330 -8.61 17.66 -9.23
CA LYS A 330 -9.01 18.88 -9.95
C LYS A 330 -7.83 19.81 -10.18
N SER A 331 -6.87 19.88 -9.26
CA SER A 331 -5.69 20.74 -9.43
C SER A 331 -4.72 20.21 -10.49
N LEU A 332 -4.61 18.89 -10.64
CA LEU A 332 -3.79 18.23 -11.67
C LEU A 332 -4.38 18.37 -13.07
N VAL A 333 -5.71 18.32 -13.19
CA VAL A 333 -6.41 18.54 -14.47
C VAL A 333 -6.37 20.02 -14.85
N ASN A 334 -6.57 20.94 -13.91
CA ASN A 334 -6.48 22.38 -14.20
C ASN A 334 -5.06 22.82 -14.55
N ARG A 335 -4.03 22.22 -13.93
CA ARG A 335 -2.62 22.50 -14.29
C ARG A 335 -2.25 21.99 -15.69
N ALA A 336 -2.79 20.85 -16.12
CA ALA A 336 -2.61 20.36 -17.48
C ALA A 336 -3.36 21.20 -18.53
N VAL A 337 -4.44 21.88 -18.14
CA VAL A 337 -5.19 22.81 -19.00
C VAL A 337 -4.52 24.19 -19.04
N ASP A 338 -3.94 24.69 -17.96
CA ASP A 338 -3.22 25.97 -17.95
C ASP A 338 -1.84 25.88 -18.63
N ASP A 339 -1.13 24.75 -18.54
CA ASP A 339 0.13 24.52 -19.28
C ASP A 339 -0.09 24.34 -20.80
N SER A 340 -1.34 24.26 -21.27
CA SER A 340 -1.67 24.25 -22.70
C SER A 340 -1.60 25.62 -23.37
N GLN A 341 -1.49 26.72 -22.60
CA GLN A 341 -1.33 28.08 -23.14
C GLN A 341 0.13 28.46 -23.47
N GLY A 342 1.10 27.61 -23.14
CA GLY A 342 2.54 27.87 -23.37
C GLY A 342 3.24 26.92 -24.34
N LEU A 343 2.51 26.01 -24.99
CA LEU A 343 3.06 25.20 -26.08
C LEU A 343 3.11 26.06 -27.34
N GLU A 344 4.18 26.84 -27.48
CA GLU A 344 4.55 27.52 -28.72
C GLU A 344 4.67 26.48 -29.84
N SER A 345 3.57 26.35 -30.57
CA SER A 345 3.44 25.46 -31.71
C SER A 345 4.34 25.99 -32.83
N ASN A 346 5.50 25.38 -33.02
CA ASN A 346 6.38 25.58 -34.17
C ASN A 346 5.74 25.17 -35.53
N ILE A 347 4.42 24.98 -35.58
CA ILE A 347 3.69 24.56 -36.77
C ILE A 347 3.52 25.71 -37.78
N ASP A 348 3.54 26.95 -37.31
CA ASP A 348 3.38 28.14 -38.17
C ASP A 348 4.67 28.53 -38.91
N ASN A 349 5.83 28.00 -38.49
CA ASN A 349 7.14 28.25 -39.14
C ASN A 349 7.53 27.16 -40.17
N VAL A 350 6.65 26.20 -40.46
CA VAL A 350 6.89 25.22 -41.52
C VAL A 350 6.39 25.79 -42.85
N GLU A 351 7.19 26.64 -43.48
CA GLU A 351 7.02 26.96 -44.91
C GLU A 351 7.33 25.68 -45.71
N VAL A 352 6.27 24.98 -46.11
CA VAL A 352 6.37 23.90 -47.08
C VAL A 352 6.74 24.50 -48.43
N GLU A 353 8.02 24.46 -48.78
CA GLU A 353 8.53 24.73 -50.12
C GLU A 353 7.83 23.76 -51.08
N LYS A 354 6.73 24.21 -51.71
CA LYS A 354 5.98 23.45 -52.72
C LYS A 354 6.83 23.33 -53.97
N ARG A 355 7.84 22.47 -53.93
CA ARG A 355 8.42 21.91 -55.14
C ARG A 355 7.34 21.06 -55.77
N ALA A 356 6.78 21.58 -56.87
CA ALA A 356 5.96 20.80 -57.80
C ALA A 356 6.84 19.70 -58.40
N GLY A 357 7.09 18.66 -57.61
CA GLY A 357 7.72 17.43 -58.05
C GLY A 357 6.81 16.83 -59.11
N ALA A 358 7.29 16.82 -60.34
CA ALA A 358 6.63 16.15 -61.45
C ALA A 358 6.22 14.75 -60.97
N GLY A 359 4.90 14.52 -60.88
CA GLY A 359 4.35 13.35 -60.21
C GLY A 359 4.92 12.05 -60.75
N ILE A 360 4.77 10.98 -59.97
CA ILE A 360 5.32 9.63 -60.24
C ILE A 360 5.08 9.17 -61.70
N ALA A 361 3.97 9.59 -62.31
CA ALA A 361 3.66 9.35 -63.73
C ALA A 361 4.71 9.93 -64.71
N ALA A 362 5.27 11.13 -64.44
CA ALA A 362 6.31 11.74 -65.25
C ALA A 362 7.67 11.03 -65.09
N ASN A 363 7.97 10.54 -63.89
CA ASN A 363 9.18 9.74 -63.65
C ASN A 363 9.07 8.35 -64.29
N LEU A 364 7.90 7.70 -64.24
CA LEU A 364 7.65 6.43 -64.94
C LEU A 364 7.73 6.60 -66.46
N ALA A 365 7.26 7.71 -67.01
CA ALA A 365 7.38 8.01 -68.45
C ALA A 365 8.85 8.18 -68.88
N ARG A 366 9.69 8.82 -68.05
CA ARG A 366 11.14 8.93 -68.31
C ARG A 366 11.85 7.57 -68.27
N ILE A 367 11.55 6.74 -67.28
CA ILE A 367 12.13 5.40 -67.15
C ILE A 367 11.72 4.50 -68.32
N LYS A 368 10.46 4.57 -68.76
CA LYS A 368 9.98 3.82 -69.92
C LYS A 368 10.65 4.28 -71.23
N LYS A 369 10.95 5.59 -71.36
CA LYS A 369 11.67 6.14 -72.52
C LYS A 369 13.15 5.77 -72.54
N LEU A 370 13.78 5.61 -71.37
CA LEU A 370 15.15 5.12 -71.23
C LEU A 370 15.28 3.60 -71.45
N LYS A 371 14.27 2.83 -71.06
CA LYS A 371 14.28 1.36 -71.20
C LYS A 371 13.85 0.86 -72.60
N GLY A 372 13.27 1.72 -73.43
CA GLY A 372 12.78 1.40 -74.77
C GLY A 372 13.62 1.94 -75.93
N GLY A 373 14.79 2.54 -75.67
CA GLY A 373 15.68 3.10 -76.69
C GLY A 373 16.95 2.27 -76.84
N GLY A 374 16.86 1.18 -77.61
CA GLY A 374 17.98 0.35 -78.05
C GLY A 374 17.67 -0.26 -79.41
#